data_AF-A0A9Y1GBA5-F1
#
_entry.id   AF-A0A9Y1GBA5-F1
#
_cell.length_a   1.000
_cell.length_b   1.000
_cell.length_c   1.000
_cell.angle_alpha   90.00
_cell.angle_beta   90.00
_cell.angle_gamma   90.00
#
_symmetry.space_group_name_H-M   'P 1'
#
loop_
_entity.id
_entity.type
_entity.pdbx_description
1 polymer ?
#
loop_
_entity_poly.entity_id
_entity_poly.type
_entity_poly.pdbx_seq_one_letter_code
_entity_poly.pdbx_strand_id
1 'polypeptide(L)' 'MNDAQLDHLYSALAQAIGRAGEARAPLFLATLALALLSHEADADKALAQIAQAERLTNT' A
#
# COMPACT_ATOMS: atom_id res chain seq x y z
N MET A 1 -0.43 15.62 -1.22
CA MET A 1 -0.10 15.43 0.21
C MET A 1 1.21 16.17 0.45
N ASN A 2 1.38 16.84 1.60
CA ASN A 2 2.66 17.49 1.91
C ASN A 2 3.65 16.48 2.55
N ASP A 3 4.92 16.87 2.65
CA ASP A 3 6.00 15.99 3.12
C ASP A 3 5.78 15.50 4.55
N ALA A 4 5.32 16.36 5.45
CA ALA A 4 5.03 15.99 6.84
C ALA A 4 3.90 14.95 6.97
N GLN A 5 2.86 15.08 6.13
CA GLN A 5 1.78 14.10 6.05
C GLN A 5 2.26 12.77 5.47
N LEU A 6 3.15 12.81 4.48
CA LEU A 6 3.80 11.61 3.91
C LEU A 6 4.63 10.87 4.94
N ASP A 7 5.50 11.57 5.68
CA ASP A 7 6.32 10.97 6.73
C ASP A 7 5.47 10.33 7.84
N HIS A 8 4.38 11.00 8.22
CA HIS A 8 3.44 10.47 9.20
C HIS A 8 2.76 9.18 8.71
N LEU A 9 2.24 9.18 7.47
CA LEU A 9 1.62 8.00 6.88
C LEU A 9 2.62 6.84 6.76
N TYR A 10 3.84 7.13 6.32
CA TYR A 10 4.89 6.12 6.19
C TYR A 10 5.25 5.50 7.54
N SER A 11 5.42 6.32 8.57
CA SER A 11 5.69 5.86 9.93
C SER A 11 4.55 4.99 10.48
N ALA A 12 3.30 5.41 10.27
CA ALA A 12 2.13 4.64 10.70
C ALA A 12 2.03 3.29 9.99
N LEU A 13 2.33 3.25 8.69
CA LEU A 13 2.34 2.03 7.89
C LEU A 13 3.44 1.07 8.36
N ALA A 14 4.67 1.56 8.54
CA ALA A 14 5.80 0.75 9.01
C ALA A 14 5.50 0.11 10.38
N GLN A 15 4.94 0.88 11.31
CA GLN A 15 4.52 0.35 12.61
C GLN A 15 3.40 -0.67 12.51
N ALA A 16 2.44 -0.48 11.59
CA ALA A 16 1.35 -1.43 11.37
C ALA A 16 1.86 -2.77 10.82
N ILE A 17 2.79 -2.74 9.86
CA ILE A 17 3.47 -3.93 9.34
C ILE A 17 4.24 -4.63 10.45
N GLY A 18 5.00 -3.88 11.27
CA GLY A 18 5.72 -4.42 12.42
C GLY A 18 4.80 -5.11 13.43
N ARG A 19 3.63 -4.54 13.71
CA ARG A 19 2.60 -5.16 14.59
C ARG A 19 1.98 -6.41 13.97
N ALA A 20 1.79 -6.46 12.65
CA ALA A 20 1.29 -7.66 11.97
C ALA A 20 2.30 -8.82 12.06
N GLY A 21 3.59 -8.51 12.08
CA GLY A 21 4.69 -9.46 12.15
C GLY A 21 5.01 -10.08 10.78
N GLU A 22 6.24 -10.57 10.62
CA GLU A 22 6.79 -11.05 9.34
C GLU A 22 5.90 -12.08 8.64
N ALA A 23 5.38 -13.05 9.39
CA ALA A 23 4.54 -14.12 8.84
C ALA A 23 3.20 -13.62 8.25
N ARG A 24 2.68 -12.49 8.75
CA ARG A 24 1.37 -11.95 8.32
C ARG A 24 1.49 -10.66 7.52
N ALA A 25 2.70 -10.10 7.37
CA ALA A 25 2.93 -8.88 6.61
C ALA A 25 2.39 -8.97 5.16
N PRO A 26 2.59 -10.06 4.40
CA PRO A 26 2.01 -10.18 3.05
C PRO A 26 0.48 -10.12 3.05
N LEU A 27 -0.17 -10.82 3.99
CA LEU A 27 -1.63 -10.84 4.12
C LEU A 27 -2.19 -9.47 4.53
N PHE A 28 -1.51 -8.79 5.47
CA PHE A 28 -1.86 -7.44 5.88
C PHE A 28 -1.79 -6.46 4.70
N LEU A 29 -0.69 -6.49 3.94
CA LEU A 29 -0.50 -5.62 2.78
C LEU A 29 -1.52 -5.91 1.67
N ALA A 30 -1.81 -7.19 1.40
CA ALA A 30 -2.86 -7.56 0.43
C ALA A 30 -4.25 -7.05 0.85
N THR A 31 -4.57 -7.13 2.14
CA THR A 31 -5.85 -6.65 2.68
C THR A 31 -5.95 -5.13 2.60
N LEU A 32 -4.87 -4.41 2.96
CA LEU A 32 -4.80 -2.96 2.84
C LEU A 32 -4.94 -2.52 1.37
N ALA A 33 -4.23 -3.18 0.45
CA ALA A 33 -4.31 -2.89 -0.98
C ALA A 33 -5.74 -3.07 -1.51
N LEU A 34 -6.41 -4.18 -1.16
CA LEU A 34 -7.79 -4.44 -1.55
C LEU A 34 -8.75 -3.35 -1.01
N ALA A 35 -8.59 -2.94 0.25
CA ALA A 35 -9.40 -1.88 0.84
C ALA A 35 -9.17 -0.52 0.16
N LEU A 36 -7.96 -0.21 -0.30
CA LEU A 36 -7.70 1.01 -1.06
C LEU A 36 -8.31 0.92 -2.46
N LEU A 37 -8.15 -0.21 -3.15
CA LEU A 37 -8.73 -0.45 -4.46
C LEU A 37 -10.27 -0.39 -4.45
N SER A 38 -10.93 -0.81 -3.37
CA SER A 38 -12.39 -0.70 -3.26
C SER A 38 -12.91 0.74 -3.21
N HIS A 39 -12.04 1.72 -2.94
CA HIS A 39 -12.38 3.14 -2.97
C HIS A 39 -12.07 3.80 -4.33
N GLU A 40 -11.37 3.11 -5.23
CA GLU A 40 -11.09 3.61 -6.58
C GLU A 40 -12.28 3.30 -7.50
N ALA A 41 -12.94 4.34 -7.97
CA ALA A 41 -14.11 4.19 -8.85
C ALA A 41 -13.73 3.82 -10.30
N ASP A 42 -12.46 3.99 -10.66
CA ASP A 42 -11.92 3.82 -12.00
C ASP A 42 -11.00 2.59 -12.07
N ALA A 43 -11.49 1.53 -12.71
CA ALA A 43 -10.76 0.27 -12.85
C ALA A 43 -9.44 0.42 -13.63
N ASP A 44 -9.37 1.32 -14.61
CA ASP A 44 -8.16 1.52 -15.41
C ASP A 44 -7.07 2.21 -14.59
N LYS A 45 -7.45 3.15 -13.71
CA LYS A 45 -6.51 3.75 -12.74
C LYS A 45 -6.00 2.73 -11.73
N ALA A 46 -6.88 1.89 -11.20
CA ALA A 46 -6.49 0.79 -10.31
C ALA A 46 -5.48 -0.14 -10.98
N LEU A 47 -5.72 -0.55 -12.23
CA LEU A 47 -4.79 -1.38 -13.00
C LEU A 47 -3.45 -0.69 -13.25
N ALA A 48 -3.45 0.61 -13.57
CA ALA A 48 -2.23 1.38 -13.77
C ALA A 48 -1.38 1.48 -12.48
N GLN A 49 -2.01 1.64 -11.32
CA GLN A 49 -1.33 1.65 -10.02
C GLN A 49 -0.68 0.29 -9.71
N ILE A 50 -1.36 -0.82 -10.01
CA ILE A 50 -0.80 -2.17 -9.87
C ILE A 50 0.45 -2.33 -10.75
N ALA A 51 0.36 -2.00 -12.04
CA ALA A 51 1.49 -2.08 -12.96
C ALA A 51 2.65 -1.14 -12.60
N GLN A 52 2.38 -0.02 -11.91
CA GLN A 52 3.42 0.83 -11.37
C GLN A 52 4.12 0.18 -10.17
N ALA A 53 3.36 -0.40 -9.24
CA ALA A 53 3.92 -1.09 -8.09
C ALA A 53 4.83 -2.26 -8.51
N GLU A 54 4.39 -3.08 -9.48
CA GLU A 54 5.19 -4.20 -10.02
C GLU A 54 6.54 -3.73 -10.60
N ARG A 55 6.54 -2.59 -11.31
CA ARG A 55 7.78 -2.00 -11.86
C ARG A 55 8.74 -1.53 -10.78
N LEU A 56 8.23 -0.99 -9.67
CA LEU A 56 9.05 -0.48 -8.56
C LEU A 56 9.59 -1.59 -7.66
N THR A 57 8.96 -2.76 -7.63
CA THR A 57 9.40 -3.89 -6.80
C THR A 57 10.35 -4.85 -7.52
N ASN A 58 10.39 -4.82 -8.86
CA ASN A 58 11.24 -5.67 -9.68
C ASN A 58 12.57 -5.03 -10.09
N THR A 59 12.91 -3.85 -9.54
CA THR A 59 14.20 -3.16 -9.70
C THR A 59 15.10 -3.40 -8.51
#